data_AF-A0A933GB95-F1
#
_entry.id   AF-A0A933GB95-F1
#
_cell.length_a   1.000
_cell.length_b   1.000
_cell.length_c   1.000
_cell.angle_alpha   90.00
_cell.angle_beta   90.00
_cell.angle_gamma   90.00
#
_symmetry.space_group_name_H-M   'P 1'
#
loop_
_entity.id
_entity.type
_entity.pdbx_description
1 polymer ?
#
loop_
_entity_poly.entity_id
_entity_poly.type
_entity_poly.pdbx_seq_one_letter_code
_entity_poly.pdbx_strand_id
1 'polypeptide(L)'
;MAATPFVDLATIDLTRVVADREEIYRLLPHRHEFAQLDAIVWVDPATFTAVARRDVRTDEFWVRGHIPGRPLLPGVLMIETAAQLASYLTGSFGITKGFVGFARVDNVSFRGTVT
;
A
#
# COMPACT_ATOMS: atom_id res chain seq x y z
N MET A 1 14.43 15.35 -11.55
CA MET A 1 15.33 14.30 -11.00
C MET A 1 14.47 13.19 -10.42
N ALA A 2 14.83 11.91 -10.59
CA ALA A 2 14.15 10.83 -9.89
C ALA A 2 14.37 11.00 -8.38
N ALA A 3 13.32 10.87 -7.57
CA ALA A 3 13.50 10.89 -6.12
C ALA A 3 14.28 9.63 -5.72
N THR A 4 15.29 9.79 -4.87
CA THR A 4 16.01 8.66 -4.29
C THR A 4 15.00 7.81 -3.49
N PRO A 5 14.88 6.50 -3.77
CA PRO A 5 14.00 5.63 -3.01
C PRO A 5 14.40 5.62 -1.54
N PHE A 6 13.41 5.68 -0.64
CA PHE A 6 13.64 5.59 0.81
C PHE A 6 14.10 4.18 1.24
N VAL A 7 13.84 3.17 0.41
CA VAL A 7 14.19 1.77 0.63
C VAL A 7 14.79 1.21 -0.67
N ASP A 8 15.93 0.54 -0.56
CA ASP A 8 16.48 -0.24 -1.67
C ASP A 8 15.80 -1.62 -1.73
N LEU A 9 14.83 -1.76 -2.64
CA LEU A 9 14.07 -3.00 -2.79
C LEU A 9 14.93 -4.19 -3.22
N ALA A 10 16.11 -3.97 -3.83
CA ALA A 10 17.01 -5.05 -4.21
C ALA A 10 17.63 -5.77 -3.00
N THR A 11 17.61 -5.12 -1.82
CA THR A 11 18.12 -5.68 -0.56
C THR A 11 17.08 -6.47 0.23
N ILE A 12 15.84 -6.53 -0.24
CA ILE A 12 14.71 -7.13 0.47
C ILE A 12 14.22 -8.37 -0.29
N ASP A 13 14.04 -9.48 0.42
CA ASP A 13 13.30 -10.63 -0.11
C ASP A 13 11.79 -10.32 -0.14
N LEU A 14 11.31 -9.89 -1.30
CA LEU A 14 9.91 -9.54 -1.53
C LEU A 14 8.96 -10.76 -1.58
N THR A 15 9.50 -11.98 -1.56
CA THR A 15 8.69 -13.22 -1.56
C THR A 15 8.27 -13.62 -0.16
N ARG A 16 9.01 -13.19 0.87
CA ARG A 16 8.65 -13.39 2.26
C ARG A 16 7.35 -12.64 2.59
N VAL A 17 6.52 -13.27 3.41
CA VAL A 17 5.33 -12.64 4.01
C VAL A 17 5.60 -12.46 5.50
N VAL A 18 5.62 -11.20 5.94
CA VAL A 18 5.70 -10.81 7.35
C VAL A 18 4.31 -10.75 7.97
N ALA A 19 3.34 -10.24 7.21
CA ALA A 19 1.93 -10.31 7.58
C ALA A 19 1.06 -10.53 6.34
N ASP A 20 0.14 -11.48 6.43
CA ASP A 20 -0.84 -11.74 5.38
C ASP A 20 -2.07 -10.84 5.50
N ARG A 21 -3.04 -11.05 4.59
CA ARG A 21 -4.26 -10.26 4.55
C ARG A 21 -5.11 -10.38 5.81
N GLU A 22 -5.19 -11.58 6.40
CA GLU A 22 -5.97 -11.82 7.62
C GLU A 22 -5.34 -11.08 8.80
N GLU A 23 -4.02 -11.07 8.88
CA GLU A 23 -3.29 -10.31 9.89
C GLU A 23 -3.44 -8.79 9.71
N ILE A 24 -3.39 -8.30 8.46
CA ILE A 24 -3.66 -6.90 8.14
C ILE A 24 -5.09 -6.52 8.55
N TYR A 25 -6.08 -7.40 8.30
CA TYR A 25 -7.49 -7.17 8.63
C TYR A 25 -7.80 -7.13 10.13
N ARG A 26 -6.95 -7.72 10.97
CA ARG A 26 -7.06 -7.58 12.44
C ARG A 26 -6.74 -6.16 12.91
N LEU A 27 -5.87 -5.45 12.18
CA LEU A 27 -5.45 -4.09 12.52
C LEU A 27 -6.23 -3.02 11.75
N LEU A 28 -6.48 -3.24 10.47
CA LEU A 28 -7.15 -2.29 9.60
C LEU A 28 -8.63 -2.66 9.38
N PRO A 29 -9.56 -1.70 9.40
CA PRO A 29 -10.99 -1.98 9.20
C PRO A 29 -11.40 -2.09 7.72
N HIS A 30 -10.55 -1.72 6.77
CA HIS A 30 -10.85 -1.72 5.33
C HIS A 30 -11.17 -3.12 4.80
N ARG A 31 -12.15 -3.25 3.91
CA ARG A 31 -12.60 -4.53 3.33
C ARG A 31 -12.92 -4.38 1.85
N HIS A 32 -13.06 -5.53 1.18
CA HIS A 32 -13.49 -5.66 -0.21
C HIS A 32 -12.70 -4.74 -1.16
N GLU A 33 -13.39 -3.90 -1.93
CA GLU A 33 -12.81 -3.03 -2.97
C GLU A 33 -11.84 -2.00 -2.41
N PHE A 34 -11.92 -1.70 -1.10
CA PHE A 34 -11.04 -0.76 -0.41
C PHE A 34 -9.98 -1.44 0.46
N ALA A 35 -9.88 -2.76 0.49
CA ALA A 35 -8.71 -3.44 1.06
C ALA A 35 -7.58 -3.42 0.02
N GLN A 36 -6.58 -2.54 0.19
CA GLN A 36 -5.58 -2.25 -0.86
C GLN A 36 -4.23 -2.93 -0.64
N LEU A 37 -4.05 -3.66 0.46
CA LEU A 37 -2.82 -4.38 0.79
C LEU A 37 -3.04 -5.90 0.69
N ASP A 38 -2.16 -6.60 -0.01
CA ASP A 38 -2.22 -8.06 -0.11
C ASP A 38 -1.30 -8.74 0.91
N ALA A 39 -0.13 -8.14 1.21
CA ALA A 39 0.79 -8.60 2.24
C ALA A 39 1.74 -7.49 2.69
N ILE A 40 2.25 -7.59 3.91
CA ILE A 40 3.47 -6.91 4.35
C ILE A 40 4.63 -7.86 4.11
N VAL A 41 5.65 -7.41 3.39
CA VAL A 41 6.78 -8.27 2.98
C VAL A 41 8.06 -7.96 3.77
N TRP A 42 8.14 -6.75 4.35
CA TRP A 42 9.28 -6.34 5.14
C TRP A 42 8.92 -5.18 6.08
N VAL A 43 9.53 -5.17 7.26
CA VAL A 43 9.42 -4.11 8.26
C VAL A 43 10.78 -3.92 8.92
N ASP A 44 11.22 -2.68 9.05
CA ASP A 44 12.36 -2.29 9.90
C ASP A 44 11.87 -1.43 11.07
N PRO A 45 11.85 -2.01 12.30
CA PRO A 45 11.54 -1.30 13.53
C PRO A 45 12.44 -0.10 13.82
N ALA A 46 13.73 -0.17 13.46
CA ALA A 46 14.72 0.83 13.85
C ALA A 46 14.54 2.14 13.07
N THR A 47 14.17 2.03 11.80
CA THR A 47 13.91 3.18 10.92
C THR A 47 12.42 3.50 10.77
N PHE A 48 11.54 2.73 11.40
CA PHE A 48 10.10 2.84 11.28
C PHE A 48 9.63 2.84 9.82
N THR A 49 10.11 1.87 9.06
CA THR A 49 9.83 1.73 7.63
C THR A 49 9.26 0.36 7.32
N ALA A 50 8.39 0.26 6.32
CA ALA A 50 7.82 -0.99 5.86
C ALA A 50 7.67 -1.03 4.34
N VAL A 51 7.64 -2.24 3.79
CA VAL A 51 7.31 -2.52 2.39
C VAL A 51 6.14 -3.48 2.36
N ALA A 52 5.15 -3.15 1.53
CA ALA A 52 3.98 -3.98 1.29
C ALA A 52 3.88 -4.38 -0.18
N ARG A 53 3.21 -5.50 -0.42
CA ARG A 53 2.81 -5.98 -1.73
C ARG A 53 1.35 -5.64 -1.98
N ARG A 54 1.10 -5.07 -3.16
CA ARG A 54 -0.22 -4.96 -3.78
C ARG A 54 -0.19 -5.62 -5.15
N ASP A 55 -1.02 -6.62 -5.34
CA ASP A 55 -1.22 -7.33 -6.59
C ASP A 55 -2.38 -6.67 -7.36
N VAL A 56 -2.07 -6.11 -8.52
CA VAL A 56 -3.03 -5.43 -9.40
C VAL A 56 -3.67 -6.47 -10.31
N ARG A 57 -5.00 -6.58 -10.29
CA ARG A 57 -5.74 -7.62 -11.01
C ARG A 57 -6.69 -7.04 -12.06
N THR A 58 -6.89 -7.78 -13.14
CA THR A 58 -7.75 -7.41 -14.27
C THR A 58 -9.24 -7.50 -13.97
N ASP A 59 -9.63 -7.96 -12.78
CA ASP A 59 -11.03 -8.08 -12.34
C ASP A 59 -11.41 -7.08 -11.23
N GLU A 60 -10.52 -6.15 -10.88
CA GLU A 60 -10.80 -5.13 -9.87
C GLU A 60 -11.89 -4.13 -10.30
N PHE A 61 -12.60 -3.57 -9.32
CA PHE A 61 -13.78 -2.71 -9.54
C PHE A 61 -13.53 -1.52 -10.48
N TRP A 62 -12.30 -0.99 -10.50
CA TRP A 62 -11.90 0.17 -11.29
C TRP A 62 -11.60 -0.19 -12.75
N VAL A 63 -11.29 -1.45 -13.06
CA VAL A 63 -10.85 -1.89 -14.40
C VAL A 63 -11.89 -1.54 -15.46
N ARG A 64 -13.17 -1.79 -15.16
CA ARG A 64 -14.29 -1.52 -16.10
C ARG A 64 -14.52 -0.03 -16.40
N GLY A 65 -13.99 0.86 -15.57
CA GLY A 65 -14.25 2.30 -15.63
C GLY A 65 -13.02 3.19 -15.81
N HIS A 66 -11.81 2.67 -15.62
CA HIS A 66 -10.59 3.45 -15.59
C HIS A 66 -9.45 2.73 -16.34
N ILE A 67 -9.42 2.76 -17.67
CA ILE A 67 -10.37 3.37 -18.62
C ILE A 67 -10.89 2.26 -19.55
N PRO A 68 -12.15 2.25 -20.00
CA PRO A 68 -12.64 1.20 -20.90
C PRO A 68 -11.72 0.97 -22.10
N GLY A 69 -11.28 -0.27 -22.31
CA GLY A 69 -10.32 -0.66 -23.37
C GLY A 69 -8.84 -0.36 -23.08
N ARG A 70 -8.54 0.34 -22.00
CA ARG A 70 -7.18 0.67 -21.53
C ARG A 70 -7.17 0.81 -20.01
N PRO A 71 -7.28 -0.29 -19.25
CA PRO A 71 -7.26 -0.22 -17.80
C PRO A 71 -5.91 0.30 -17.30
N LEU A 72 -5.97 1.24 -16.36
CA LEU A 72 -4.83 1.88 -15.72
C LEU A 72 -5.18 2.01 -14.25
N LEU A 73 -4.35 1.51 -13.34
CA LEU A 73 -4.60 1.69 -11.91
C LEU A 73 -4.69 3.19 -11.58
N PRO A 74 -5.80 3.68 -11.00
CA PRO A 74 -5.91 5.07 -10.62
C PRO A 74 -4.83 5.45 -9.60
N GLY A 75 -4.13 6.56 -9.83
CA GLY A 75 -3.08 7.03 -8.90
C GLY A 75 -3.59 7.27 -7.48
N VAL A 76 -4.87 7.63 -7.33
CA VAL A 76 -5.52 7.76 -6.01
C VAL A 76 -5.59 6.44 -5.23
N LEU A 77 -5.70 5.28 -5.91
CA LEU A 77 -5.65 3.97 -5.23
C LEU A 77 -4.22 3.61 -4.83
N MET A 78 -3.20 4.09 -5.55
CA MET A 78 -1.80 3.96 -5.14
C MET A 78 -1.55 4.77 -3.86
N ILE A 79 -2.11 5.99 -3.78
CA ILE A 79 -2.06 6.81 -2.55
C ILE A 79 -2.76 6.10 -1.39
N GLU A 80 -3.97 5.58 -1.62
CA GLU A 80 -4.73 4.83 -0.60
C GLU A 80 -3.95 3.60 -0.09
N THR A 81 -3.27 2.88 -0.99
CA THR A 81 -2.39 1.76 -0.63
C THR A 81 -1.29 2.20 0.33
N ALA A 82 -0.63 3.32 0.04
CA ALA A 82 0.41 3.87 0.91
C ALA A 82 -0.16 4.34 2.27
N ALA A 83 -1.36 4.93 2.28
CA ALA A 83 -2.03 5.35 3.51
C ALA A 83 -2.40 4.17 4.41
N GLN A 84 -2.85 3.06 3.83
CA GLN A 84 -3.12 1.82 4.57
C GLN A 84 -1.83 1.20 5.12
N LEU A 85 -0.73 1.21 4.35
CA LEU A 85 0.56 0.74 4.85
C LEU A 85 1.04 1.57 6.04
N ALA A 86 0.93 2.90 5.96
CA ALA A 86 1.26 3.78 7.08
C ALA A 86 0.40 3.49 8.31
N SER A 87 -0.91 3.29 8.12
CA SER A 87 -1.84 2.94 9.21
C SER A 87 -1.52 1.58 9.84
N TYR A 88 -1.15 0.58 9.03
CA TYR A 88 -0.70 -0.72 9.51
C TYR A 88 0.57 -0.57 10.35
N LEU A 89 1.54 0.22 9.88
CA LEU A 89 2.81 0.43 10.56
C LEU A 89 2.61 1.14 11.90
N THR A 90 1.80 2.20 11.98
CA THR A 90 1.51 2.87 13.27
C THR A 90 0.69 1.99 14.21
N GLY A 91 -0.24 1.19 13.68
CA GLY A 91 -1.06 0.26 14.46
C GLY A 91 -0.25 -0.90 15.04
N SER A 92 0.61 -1.54 14.23
CA SER A 92 1.42 -2.70 14.65
C SER A 92 2.45 -2.36 15.74
N PHE A 93 2.92 -1.12 15.78
CA PHE A 93 3.80 -0.62 16.84
C PHE A 93 3.05 0.05 18.01
N GLY A 94 1.72 0.04 18.00
CA GLY A 94 0.91 0.60 19.08
C GLY A 94 1.02 2.12 19.25
N ILE A 95 1.51 2.83 18.22
CA ILE A 95 1.66 4.30 18.24
C ILE A 95 0.30 4.98 18.27
N THR A 96 -0.66 4.42 17.52
CA THR A 96 -2.03 4.93 17.42
C THR A 96 -3.02 3.89 17.92
N LYS A 97 -4.06 4.33 18.62
CA LYS A 97 -5.22 3.50 18.97
C LYS A 97 -6.44 3.96 18.17
N GLY A 98 -7.13 3.01 17.53
CA GLY A 98 -8.32 3.29 16.73
C GLY A 98 -8.02 3.66 15.28
N PHE A 99 -9.00 4.25 14.60
CA PHE A 99 -8.92 4.57 13.17
C PHE A 99 -7.94 5.73 12.91
N VAL A 100 -6.98 5.51 12.02
CA VAL A 100 -6.06 6.54 11.54
C VAL A 100 -6.64 7.11 10.25
N GLY A 101 -7.10 8.36 10.33
CA GLY A 101 -7.56 9.11 9.17
C GLY A 101 -6.40 9.73 8.42
N PHE A 102 -6.49 9.76 7.09
CA PHE A 102 -5.49 10.37 6.23
C PHE A 102 -5.86 11.84 5.92
N ALA A 103 -5.07 12.78 6.42
CA ALA A 103 -5.43 14.21 6.41
C ALA A 103 -4.85 15.00 5.23
N ARG A 104 -3.64 14.65 4.76
CA ARG A 104 -2.94 15.37 3.69
C ARG A 104 -1.98 14.46 2.95
N VAL A 105 -1.88 14.70 1.64
CA VAL A 105 -0.83 14.20 0.76
C VAL A 105 -0.01 15.37 0.28
N ASP A 106 1.32 15.24 0.28
CA ASP A 106 2.23 16.27 -0.21
C ASP A 106 3.29 15.66 -1.13
N ASN A 107 3.79 16.43 -2.11
CA ASN A 107 4.87 16.04 -3.02
C ASN A 107 4.68 14.70 -3.77
N VAL A 108 3.44 14.38 -4.18
CA VAL A 108 3.18 13.17 -4.97
C VAL A 108 3.36 13.41 -6.47
N SER A 109 3.99 12.44 -7.13
CA SER A 109 4.13 12.40 -8.59
C SER A 109 4.09 10.96 -9.07
N PHE A 110 3.24 10.68 -10.06
CA PHE A 110 3.14 9.37 -10.71
C PHE A 110 4.06 9.34 -11.92
N ARG A 111 5.01 8.38 -11.95
CA ARG A 111 6.09 8.36 -12.95
C ARG A 111 5.96 7.27 -14.02
N GLY A 112 4.97 6.39 -13.88
CA GLY A 112 4.73 5.30 -14.81
C GLY A 112 3.31 4.78 -14.66
N THR A 113 2.85 4.09 -15.69
CA THR A 113 1.56 3.40 -15.68
C THR A 113 1.70 2.07 -14.94
N VAL A 114 0.67 1.74 -14.14
CA VAL A 114 0.48 0.43 -13.53
C VAL A 114 -0.83 -0.12 -14.09
N THR A 115 -0.85 -1.40 -14.49
CA THR A 115 -1.97 -2.04 -15.19
C THR A 115 -2.21 -3.43 -14.65
#